data_AF-A0A7V7HPH9-F1
#
_entry.id   AF-A0A7V7HPH9-F1
#
_cell.length_a   1.000
_cell.length_b   1.000
_cell.length_c   1.000
_cell.angle_alpha   90.00
_cell.angle_beta   90.00
_cell.angle_gamma   90.00
#
_symmetry.space_group_name_H-M   'P 1'
#
loop_
_entity.id
_entity.type
_entity.pdbx_description
1 polymer ?
#
loop_
_entity_poly.entity_id
_entity_poly.type
_entity_poly.pdbx_seq_one_letter_code
_entity_poly.pdbx_strand_id
1 'polypeptide(L)'
;MSQSEIEKYGQEAARYEQLARYYQFKNPKKYVELYMKYYDALTKLVQAYEKRDSQEAALPSHIRFFHSASNTPAVDILVNGQKVIKNISFKQFSPYLTLVQGKYRIDIVPVGDETPIFSALVPIMGNHTYTFAAINSDNHLQLQPMLDNTHLPAGQAKIRFAHFSPDTPVVNVDLKGGDHLFENVLFKQITDFLEVSPGTADIEVSLADNPSVLLTIPNFKVEPNIIYTISLLGYSTKDPKLEAVILTN
;
A
#
# COMPACT_ATOMS: atom_id res chain seq x y z
N MET A 1 15.20 -22.14 31.01
CA MET A 1 14.42 -21.27 30.13
C MET A 1 14.08 -20.01 30.90
N SER A 2 14.54 -18.83 30.48
CA SER A 2 14.21 -17.57 31.17
C SER A 2 12.77 -17.20 30.88
N GLN A 3 12.00 -16.94 31.92
CA GLN A 3 10.61 -16.47 31.82
C GLN A 3 10.56 -15.09 31.15
N SER A 4 9.62 -14.87 30.23
CA SER A 4 9.49 -13.56 29.55
C SER A 4 9.06 -12.47 30.54
N GLU A 5 9.49 -11.21 30.33
CA GLU A 5 9.10 -10.07 31.19
C GLU A 5 7.57 -9.95 31.30
N ILE A 6 6.85 -10.19 30.20
CA ILE A 6 5.38 -10.23 30.13
C ILE A 6 4.81 -11.30 31.08
N GLU A 7 5.34 -12.52 31.00
CA GLU A 7 4.85 -13.63 31.82
C GLU A 7 5.15 -13.39 33.31
N LYS A 8 6.33 -12.83 33.62
CA LYS A 8 6.71 -12.45 34.99
C LYS A 8 5.75 -11.40 35.56
N TYR A 9 5.55 -10.27 34.87
CA TYR A 9 4.71 -9.20 35.38
C TYR A 9 3.22 -9.58 35.38
N GLY A 10 2.78 -10.42 34.44
CA GLY A 10 1.43 -11.00 34.45
C GLY A 10 1.17 -11.86 35.68
N GLN A 11 2.13 -12.71 36.07
CA GLN A 11 2.03 -13.52 37.29
C GLN A 11 2.06 -12.65 38.56
N GLU A 12 2.91 -11.62 38.61
CA GLU A 12 2.95 -10.68 39.73
C GLU A 12 1.62 -9.92 39.88
N ALA A 13 1.05 -9.41 38.79
CA ALA A 13 -0.24 -8.73 38.79
C ALA A 13 -1.35 -9.66 39.31
N ALA A 14 -1.49 -10.87 38.76
CA ALA A 14 -2.50 -11.83 39.20
C ALA A 14 -2.36 -12.19 40.69
N ARG A 15 -1.13 -12.37 41.17
CA ARG A 15 -0.84 -12.66 42.58
C ARG A 15 -1.26 -11.51 43.49
N TYR A 16 -0.87 -10.28 43.17
CA TYR A 16 -1.19 -9.12 44.01
C TYR A 16 -2.68 -8.78 43.96
N GLU A 17 -3.35 -8.99 42.84
CA GLU A 17 -4.81 -8.85 42.74
C GLU A 17 -5.53 -9.81 43.70
N GLN A 18 -5.17 -11.09 43.68
CA GLN A 18 -5.77 -12.09 44.58
C GLN A 18 -5.54 -11.76 46.05
N LEU A 19 -4.31 -11.38 46.40
CA LEU A 19 -3.98 -10.99 47.76
C LEU A 19 -4.72 -9.71 48.19
N ALA A 20 -4.82 -8.70 47.33
CA ALA A 20 -5.58 -7.49 47.62
C ALA A 20 -7.05 -7.83 47.89
N ARG A 21 -7.70 -8.61 47.01
CA ARG A 21 -9.09 -9.09 47.20
C ARG A 21 -9.28 -9.81 48.54
N TYR A 22 -8.32 -10.66 48.93
CA TYR A 22 -8.38 -11.35 50.23
C TYR A 22 -8.36 -10.40 51.44
N TYR A 23 -7.61 -9.30 51.37
CA TYR A 23 -7.49 -8.34 52.48
C TYR A 23 -8.50 -7.19 52.44
N GLN A 24 -9.27 -7.03 51.36
CA GLN A 24 -10.19 -5.91 51.12
C GLN A 24 -11.09 -5.56 52.32
N PHE A 25 -11.61 -6.59 53.02
CA PHE A 25 -12.46 -6.43 54.19
C PHE A 25 -11.82 -6.88 55.51
N LYS A 26 -10.57 -7.35 55.46
CA LYS A 26 -9.85 -7.91 56.63
C LYS A 26 -8.79 -6.98 57.18
N ASN A 27 -8.11 -6.22 56.32
CA ASN A 27 -7.03 -5.33 56.71
C ASN A 27 -6.86 -4.22 55.67
N PRO A 28 -7.43 -3.02 55.91
CA PRO A 28 -7.38 -1.92 54.95
C PRO A 28 -5.97 -1.46 54.59
N LYS A 29 -5.04 -1.43 55.56
CA LYS A 29 -3.64 -1.03 55.31
C LYS A 29 -2.95 -2.01 54.38
N LYS A 30 -3.15 -3.31 54.60
CA LYS A 30 -2.57 -4.37 53.77
C LYS A 30 -3.23 -4.45 52.39
N TYR A 31 -4.53 -4.17 52.29
CA TYR A 31 -5.23 -4.01 51.03
C TYR A 31 -4.56 -2.93 50.16
N VAL A 32 -4.37 -1.72 50.71
CA VAL A 32 -3.75 -0.61 49.98
C VAL A 32 -2.33 -0.95 49.53
N GLU A 33 -1.52 -1.55 50.40
CA GLU A 33 -0.15 -1.98 50.05
C GLU A 33 -0.14 -2.96 48.86
N LEU A 34 -1.00 -3.97 48.89
CA LEU A 34 -1.07 -4.99 47.84
C LEU A 34 -1.67 -4.44 46.55
N TYR A 35 -2.62 -3.51 46.66
CA TYR A 35 -3.21 -2.83 45.51
C TYR A 35 -2.17 -1.97 44.77
N MET A 36 -1.29 -1.27 45.49
CA MET A 36 -0.17 -0.53 44.87
C MET A 36 0.81 -1.46 44.15
N LYS A 37 1.12 -2.62 44.72
CA LYS A 37 1.97 -3.63 44.07
C LYS A 37 1.30 -4.23 42.82
N TYR A 38 -0.01 -4.45 42.86
CA TYR A 38 -0.79 -4.83 41.68
C TYR A 38 -0.68 -3.78 40.58
N TYR A 39 -0.85 -2.50 40.90
CA TYR A 39 -0.78 -1.41 39.93
C TYR A 39 0.62 -1.25 39.30
N ASP A 40 1.68 -1.38 40.11
CA ASP A 40 3.06 -1.40 39.61
C ASP A 40 3.32 -2.58 38.66
N ALA A 41 2.87 -3.79 39.03
CA ALA A 41 2.99 -4.97 38.17
C ALA A 41 2.20 -4.81 36.85
N LEU A 42 1.00 -4.24 36.91
CA LEU A 42 0.18 -3.95 35.72
C LEU A 42 0.88 -2.94 34.80
N THR A 43 1.48 -1.89 35.37
CA THR A 43 2.21 -0.88 34.61
C THR A 43 3.41 -1.49 33.89
N LYS A 44 4.20 -2.32 34.59
CA LYS A 44 5.34 -3.03 34.01
C LYS A 44 4.91 -4.05 32.95
N LEU A 45 3.76 -4.70 33.14
CA LEU A 45 3.18 -5.60 32.15
C LEU A 45 2.85 -4.86 30.85
N VAL A 46 2.15 -3.71 30.93
CA VAL A 46 1.84 -2.87 29.78
C VAL A 46 3.12 -2.41 29.07
N GLN A 47 4.11 -1.91 29.81
CA GLN A 47 5.40 -1.52 29.25
C GLN A 47 6.13 -2.69 28.57
N ALA A 48 6.06 -3.90 29.13
CA ALA A 48 6.66 -5.08 28.53
C ALA A 48 5.96 -5.50 27.22
N TYR A 49 4.64 -5.31 27.12
CA TYR A 49 3.91 -5.48 25.86
C TYR A 49 4.32 -4.43 24.82
N GLU A 50 4.36 -3.15 25.19
CA GLU A 50 4.78 -2.08 24.27
C GLU A 50 6.23 -2.24 23.79
N LYS A 51 7.12 -2.66 24.70
CA LYS A 51 8.52 -2.97 24.39
C LYS A 51 8.63 -4.18 23.46
N ARG A 52 7.79 -5.20 23.64
CA ARG A 52 7.76 -6.38 22.75
C ARG A 52 7.25 -6.02 21.36
N ASP A 53 6.18 -5.25 21.26
CA ASP A 53 5.62 -4.80 19.97
C ASP A 53 6.60 -3.87 19.23
N SER A 54 7.42 -3.12 19.97
CA SER A 54 8.53 -2.34 19.40
C SER A 54 9.82 -3.16 19.14
N GLN A 55 9.92 -4.39 19.65
CA GLN A 55 11.05 -5.32 19.47
C GLN A 55 10.76 -6.45 18.47
N GLU A 56 9.55 -6.57 17.93
CA GLU A 56 9.36 -7.30 16.68
C GLU A 56 10.26 -6.62 15.64
N ALA A 57 11.24 -7.35 15.09
CA ALA A 57 12.26 -6.77 14.23
C ALA A 57 11.57 -5.93 13.16
N ALA A 58 11.81 -4.61 13.16
CA ALA A 58 11.12 -3.70 12.25
C ALA A 58 11.50 -4.06 10.82
N LEU A 59 10.64 -4.86 10.18
CA LEU A 59 10.91 -5.46 8.89
C LEU A 59 10.94 -4.36 7.82
N PRO A 60 11.94 -4.34 6.93
CA PRO A 60 12.01 -3.34 5.87
C PRO A 60 10.86 -3.52 4.87
N SER A 61 10.39 -2.43 4.30
CA SER A 61 9.42 -2.38 3.20
C SER A 61 9.91 -1.37 2.17
N HIS A 62 9.60 -1.62 0.90
CA HIS A 62 9.94 -0.73 -0.20
C HIS A 62 8.67 -0.09 -0.74
N ILE A 63 8.64 1.24 -0.86
CA ILE A 63 7.47 1.96 -1.36
C ILE A 63 7.87 2.92 -2.47
N ARG A 64 7.04 3.07 -3.48
CA ARG A 64 7.14 4.17 -4.45
C ARG A 64 5.77 4.78 -4.70
N PHE A 65 5.76 5.96 -5.29
CA PHE A 65 4.53 6.67 -5.64
C PHE A 65 4.39 6.79 -7.14
N PHE A 66 3.18 6.59 -7.64
CA PHE A 66 2.83 6.73 -9.05
C PHE A 66 1.75 7.79 -9.22
N HIS A 67 2.08 8.90 -9.90
CA HIS A 67 1.11 9.95 -10.17
C HIS A 67 0.23 9.58 -11.37
N SER A 68 -0.90 8.93 -11.11
CA SER A 68 -1.88 8.49 -12.11
C SER A 68 -3.11 9.39 -12.22
N ALA A 69 -3.20 10.42 -11.39
CA ALA A 69 -4.26 11.41 -11.38
C ALA A 69 -4.19 12.34 -12.61
N SER A 70 -5.10 12.17 -13.55
CA SER A 70 -5.04 12.79 -14.89
C SER A 70 -5.29 14.30 -14.95
N ASN A 71 -5.89 14.89 -13.93
CA ASN A 71 -6.14 16.34 -13.86
C ASN A 71 -5.60 16.93 -12.53
N THR A 72 -4.44 16.43 -12.10
CA THR A 72 -3.76 16.93 -10.89
C THR A 72 -2.40 17.51 -11.31
N PRO A 73 -2.05 18.72 -10.84
CA PRO A 73 -0.76 19.33 -11.16
C PRO A 73 0.39 18.50 -10.56
N ALA A 74 1.63 18.83 -10.89
CA ALA A 74 2.79 18.22 -10.25
C ALA A 74 2.70 18.35 -8.72
N VAL A 75 3.07 17.28 -8.01
CA VAL A 75 2.97 17.20 -6.55
C VAL A 75 4.30 16.86 -5.90
N ASP A 76 4.40 17.22 -4.63
CA ASP A 76 5.38 16.72 -3.67
C ASP A 76 4.71 15.68 -2.76
N ILE A 77 5.45 14.64 -2.39
CA ILE A 77 4.99 13.63 -1.42
C ILE A 77 5.76 13.82 -0.11
N LEU A 78 5.00 13.96 0.98
CA LEU A 78 5.53 14.05 2.32
C LEU A 78 5.21 12.79 3.10
N VAL A 79 6.19 12.30 3.85
CA VAL A 79 6.05 11.20 4.80
C VAL A 79 6.33 11.76 6.20
N ASN A 80 5.35 11.69 7.10
CA ASN A 80 5.42 12.27 8.44
C ASN A 80 5.82 13.76 8.43
N GLY A 81 5.29 14.53 7.47
CA GLY A 81 5.59 15.95 7.29
C GLY A 81 6.94 16.26 6.62
N GLN A 82 7.77 15.26 6.33
CA GLN A 82 9.01 15.45 5.60
C GLN A 82 8.81 15.19 4.10
N LYS A 83 9.17 16.15 3.25
CA LYS A 83 9.12 16.02 1.79
C LYS A 83 10.18 15.02 1.29
N VAL A 84 9.74 13.85 0.83
CA VAL A 84 10.61 12.74 0.40
C VAL A 84 10.68 12.58 -1.13
N ILE A 85 9.61 12.92 -1.84
CA ILE A 85 9.57 12.93 -3.31
C ILE A 85 9.13 14.32 -3.74
N LYS A 86 9.82 14.88 -4.73
CA LYS A 86 9.59 16.24 -5.20
C LYS A 86 9.18 16.27 -6.66
N ASN A 87 8.25 17.15 -6.99
CA ASN A 87 7.89 17.50 -8.35
C ASN A 87 7.59 16.28 -9.25
N ILE A 88 6.78 15.34 -8.74
CA ILE A 88 6.30 14.23 -9.55
C ILE A 88 5.09 14.69 -10.36
N SER A 89 5.19 14.62 -11.69
CA SER A 89 4.14 15.02 -12.62
C SER A 89 3.28 13.83 -13.04
N PHE A 90 2.10 14.11 -13.60
CA PHE A 90 1.23 13.09 -14.20
C PHE A 90 2.02 12.10 -15.09
N LYS A 91 1.74 10.80 -14.93
CA LYS A 91 2.39 9.63 -15.57
C LYS A 91 3.77 9.27 -15.03
N GLN A 92 4.35 10.05 -14.12
CA GLN A 92 5.62 9.71 -13.49
C GLN A 92 5.44 8.86 -12.24
N PHE A 93 6.41 8.00 -11.96
CA PHE A 93 6.54 7.27 -10.71
C PHE A 93 7.93 7.50 -10.10
N SER A 94 8.02 7.47 -8.77
CA SER A 94 9.27 7.66 -8.06
C SER A 94 10.14 6.40 -8.05
N PRO A 95 11.44 6.51 -7.74
CA PRO A 95 12.21 5.38 -7.23
C PRO A 95 11.58 4.80 -5.96
N TYR A 96 11.92 3.55 -5.64
CA TYR A 96 11.57 2.97 -4.36
C TYR A 96 12.36 3.61 -3.22
N LEU A 97 11.65 3.87 -2.12
CA LEU A 97 12.16 4.31 -0.83
C LEU A 97 12.01 3.16 0.15
N THR A 98 12.99 2.98 1.04
CA THR A 98 12.91 1.98 2.11
C THR A 98 12.34 2.63 3.37
N LEU A 99 11.27 2.04 3.90
CA LEU A 99 10.71 2.34 5.21
C LEU A 99 10.75 1.09 6.07
N VAL A 100 10.67 1.25 7.38
CA VAL A 100 10.41 0.12 8.27
C VAL A 100 8.90 -0.11 8.39
N GLN A 101 8.47 -1.30 8.81
CA GLN A 101 7.06 -1.53 9.09
C GLN A 101 6.53 -0.49 10.10
N GLY A 102 5.31 0.00 9.88
CA GLY A 102 4.73 1.02 10.74
C GLY A 102 3.54 1.73 10.13
N LYS A 103 3.05 2.78 10.80
CA LYS A 103 2.01 3.67 10.27
C LYS A 103 2.63 5.03 9.95
N TYR A 104 2.44 5.48 8.71
CA TYR A 104 3.01 6.72 8.21
C TYR A 104 1.92 7.68 7.80
N ARG A 105 2.06 8.96 8.16
CA ARG A 105 1.27 10.03 7.56
C ARG A 105 1.81 10.27 6.16
N ILE A 106 0.97 10.06 5.15
CA ILE A 106 1.29 10.37 3.77
C ILE A 106 0.47 11.58 3.36
N ASP A 107 1.16 12.65 2.95
CA ASP A 107 0.55 13.85 2.42
C ASP A 107 0.99 14.07 0.97
N ILE A 108 0.05 14.43 0.11
CA ILE A 108 0.30 14.82 -1.28
C ILE A 108 -0.05 16.29 -1.42
N VAL A 109 0.94 17.09 -1.79
CA VAL A 109 0.84 18.56 -1.80
C VAL A 109 1.20 19.06 -3.21
N PRO A 110 0.41 19.93 -3.84
CA PRO A 110 0.79 20.56 -5.10
C PRO A 110 2.14 21.30 -4.98
N VAL A 111 2.97 21.26 -6.01
CA VAL A 111 4.26 21.97 -6.00
C VAL A 111 4.01 23.48 -5.83
N GLY A 112 4.70 24.07 -4.85
CA GLY A 112 4.57 25.50 -4.52
C GLY A 112 3.42 25.84 -3.57
N ASP A 113 2.65 24.84 -3.13
CA ASP A 113 1.64 24.96 -2.08
C ASP A 113 2.14 24.34 -0.76
N GLU A 114 1.43 24.60 0.33
CA GLU A 114 1.62 24.00 1.65
C GLU A 114 0.41 23.14 2.06
N THR A 115 -0.74 23.31 1.38
CA THR A 115 -1.97 22.60 1.71
C THR A 115 -2.04 21.24 1.01
N PRO A 116 -2.18 20.13 1.74
CA PRO A 116 -2.31 18.82 1.12
C PRO A 116 -3.66 18.65 0.43
N ILE A 117 -3.64 18.15 -0.81
CA ILE A 117 -4.82 17.69 -1.55
C ILE A 117 -5.20 16.25 -1.21
N PHE A 118 -4.33 15.54 -0.49
CA PHE A 118 -4.59 14.24 0.13
C PHE A 118 -3.76 14.11 1.40
N SER A 119 -4.35 13.56 2.46
CA SER A 119 -3.67 13.23 3.71
C SER A 119 -4.28 11.99 4.35
N ALA A 120 -3.47 10.99 4.67
CA ALA A 120 -3.94 9.76 5.32
C ALA A 120 -2.86 9.11 6.21
N LEU A 121 -3.28 8.34 7.22
CA LEU A 121 -2.40 7.39 7.90
C LEU A 121 -2.42 6.09 7.12
N VAL A 122 -1.28 5.71 6.56
CA VAL A 122 -1.12 4.50 5.76
C VAL A 122 -0.34 3.46 6.57
N PRO A 123 -0.90 2.28 6.86
CA PRO A 123 -0.14 1.17 7.42
C PRO A 123 0.76 0.56 6.34
N ILE A 124 2.06 0.46 6.65
CA ILE A 124 3.07 -0.18 5.82
C ILE A 124 3.51 -1.47 6.53
N MET A 125 3.25 -2.61 5.88
CA MET A 125 3.68 -3.90 6.39
C MET A 125 5.11 -4.19 5.95
N GLY A 126 5.92 -4.77 6.83
CA GLY A 126 7.29 -5.15 6.49
C GLY A 126 7.34 -6.34 5.53
N ASN A 127 8.48 -6.54 4.87
CA ASN A 127 8.73 -7.48 3.79
C ASN A 127 7.82 -7.31 2.55
N HIS A 128 7.17 -6.15 2.41
CA HIS A 128 6.34 -5.84 1.26
C HIS A 128 6.94 -4.73 0.40
N THR A 129 6.68 -4.80 -0.90
CA THR A 129 6.97 -3.77 -1.89
C THR A 129 5.65 -3.21 -2.39
N TYR A 130 5.49 -1.89 -2.35
CA TYR A 130 4.26 -1.21 -2.72
C TYR A 130 4.51 -0.14 -3.79
N THR A 131 3.60 -0.08 -4.75
CA THR A 131 3.38 1.11 -5.57
C THR A 131 2.10 1.78 -5.11
N PHE A 132 2.18 3.01 -4.61
CA PHE A 132 1.02 3.81 -4.25
C PHE A 132 0.63 4.72 -5.41
N ALA A 133 -0.45 4.36 -6.10
CA ALA A 133 -0.97 5.12 -7.22
C ALA A 133 -1.89 6.25 -6.71
N ALA A 134 -1.53 7.50 -6.95
CA ALA A 134 -2.40 8.64 -6.72
C ALA A 134 -3.37 8.76 -7.90
N ILE A 135 -4.63 8.40 -7.69
CA ILE A 135 -5.68 8.31 -8.72
C ILE A 135 -6.81 9.32 -8.47
N ASN A 136 -7.68 9.51 -9.47
CA ASN A 136 -8.81 10.45 -9.46
C ASN A 136 -8.34 11.94 -9.48
N SER A 137 -9.26 12.91 -9.43
CA SER A 137 -8.92 14.36 -9.43
C SER A 137 -9.90 15.20 -8.60
N ASP A 138 -9.74 16.53 -8.64
CA ASP A 138 -10.72 17.54 -8.21
C ASP A 138 -11.22 17.37 -6.76
N ASN A 139 -10.31 17.42 -5.79
CA ASN A 139 -10.56 17.24 -4.34
C ASN A 139 -11.03 15.84 -3.92
N HIS A 140 -10.99 14.86 -4.82
CA HIS A 140 -11.26 13.45 -4.52
C HIS A 140 -10.06 12.55 -4.82
N LEU A 141 -8.84 13.08 -4.69
CA LEU A 141 -7.61 12.31 -4.87
C LEU A 141 -7.61 11.12 -3.91
N GLN A 142 -7.25 9.94 -4.42
CA GLN A 142 -7.16 8.72 -3.63
C GLN A 142 -5.79 8.09 -3.82
N LEU A 143 -5.33 7.41 -2.78
CA LEU A 143 -4.08 6.64 -2.83
C LEU A 143 -4.42 5.16 -2.89
N GLN A 144 -4.29 4.58 -4.09
CA GLN A 144 -4.56 3.18 -4.36
C GLN A 144 -3.28 2.37 -4.17
N PRO A 145 -3.19 1.49 -3.15
CA PRO A 145 -2.05 0.61 -2.99
C PRO A 145 -2.06 -0.50 -4.04
N MET A 146 -0.88 -0.79 -4.59
CA MET A 146 -0.59 -1.94 -5.44
C MET A 146 0.50 -2.75 -4.77
N LEU A 147 0.22 -4.04 -4.52
CA LEU A 147 1.24 -4.92 -3.95
C LEU A 147 2.12 -5.49 -5.04
N ASP A 148 3.42 -5.24 -4.95
CA ASP A 148 4.41 -5.61 -5.96
C ASP A 148 5.13 -6.92 -5.64
N ASN A 149 4.93 -7.48 -4.44
CA ASN A 149 5.44 -8.79 -4.07
C ASN A 149 4.90 -9.87 -5.00
N THR A 150 5.76 -10.42 -5.83
CA THR A 150 5.44 -11.61 -6.60
C THR A 150 6.73 -12.38 -6.88
N HIS A 151 6.65 -13.71 -6.78
CA HIS A 151 7.73 -14.56 -7.22
C HIS A 151 7.78 -14.55 -8.75
N LEU A 152 8.96 -14.38 -9.33
CA LEU A 152 9.16 -14.43 -10.77
C LEU A 152 10.07 -15.62 -11.11
N PRO A 153 9.55 -16.67 -11.78
CA PRO A 153 10.38 -17.76 -12.26
C PRO A 153 11.44 -17.27 -13.26
N ALA A 154 12.64 -17.86 -13.19
CA ALA A 154 13.73 -17.49 -14.08
C ALA A 154 13.35 -17.69 -15.56
N GLY A 155 13.62 -16.68 -16.39
CA GLY A 155 13.33 -16.69 -17.82
C GLY A 155 11.89 -16.33 -18.20
N GLN A 156 10.99 -16.17 -17.22
CA GLN A 156 9.61 -15.77 -17.45
C GLN A 156 9.39 -14.28 -17.18
N ALA A 157 8.23 -13.78 -17.57
CA ALA A 157 7.77 -12.44 -17.25
C ALA A 157 6.37 -12.50 -16.63
N LYS A 158 5.99 -11.43 -15.94
CA LYS A 158 4.61 -11.27 -15.44
C LYS A 158 4.04 -9.96 -15.90
N ILE A 159 2.77 -9.94 -16.26
CA ILE A 159 2.02 -8.74 -16.59
C ILE A 159 0.80 -8.66 -15.69
N ARG A 160 0.38 -7.45 -15.33
CA ARG A 160 -0.96 -7.18 -14.78
C ARG A 160 -1.47 -5.87 -15.35
N PHE A 161 -2.76 -5.63 -15.17
CA PHE A 161 -3.40 -4.41 -15.62
C PHE A 161 -3.97 -3.62 -14.44
N ALA A 162 -3.90 -2.30 -14.52
CA ALA A 162 -4.48 -1.39 -13.55
C ALA A 162 -5.34 -0.34 -14.26
N HIS A 163 -6.63 -0.31 -13.94
CA HIS A 163 -7.56 0.63 -14.55
C HIS A 163 -7.66 1.90 -13.71
N PHE A 164 -6.98 2.98 -14.12
CA PHE A 164 -6.97 4.26 -13.42
C PHE A 164 -7.64 5.42 -14.19
N SER A 165 -8.21 5.17 -15.36
CA SER A 165 -9.11 6.12 -16.02
C SER A 165 -10.45 6.22 -15.28
N PRO A 166 -10.86 7.40 -14.77
CA PRO A 166 -12.04 7.51 -13.91
C PRO A 166 -13.38 7.59 -14.66
N ASP A 167 -13.38 7.97 -15.94
CA ASP A 167 -14.59 8.09 -16.77
C ASP A 167 -14.72 6.98 -17.81
N THR A 168 -13.74 6.06 -17.87
CA THR A 168 -13.82 4.89 -18.74
C THR A 168 -14.59 3.78 -18.01
N PRO A 169 -15.63 3.21 -18.64
CA PRO A 169 -16.35 2.05 -18.11
C PRO A 169 -15.46 0.81 -17.99
N VAL A 170 -16.05 -0.32 -17.61
CA VAL A 170 -15.36 -1.61 -17.52
C VAL A 170 -14.68 -1.95 -18.84
N VAL A 171 -13.42 -2.40 -18.79
CA VAL A 171 -12.61 -2.72 -19.98
C VAL A 171 -12.17 -4.19 -20.01
N ASN A 172 -11.93 -4.69 -21.23
CA ASN A 172 -11.16 -5.90 -21.49
C ASN A 172 -9.78 -5.52 -22.02
N VAL A 173 -8.79 -6.39 -21.79
CA VAL A 173 -7.41 -6.24 -22.23
C VAL A 173 -7.00 -7.52 -22.93
N ASP A 174 -6.65 -7.41 -24.21
CA ASP A 174 -6.51 -8.54 -25.12
C ASP A 174 -5.22 -8.41 -25.94
N LEU A 175 -4.69 -9.54 -26.41
CA LEU A 175 -3.75 -9.52 -27.53
C LEU A 175 -4.52 -9.25 -28.81
N LYS A 176 -4.00 -8.35 -29.65
CA LYS A 176 -4.65 -8.00 -30.92
C LYS A 176 -4.87 -9.24 -31.79
N GLY A 177 -6.13 -9.59 -32.01
CA GLY A 177 -6.53 -10.78 -32.79
C GLY A 177 -6.16 -12.12 -32.14
N GLY A 178 -5.89 -12.13 -30.83
CA GLY A 178 -5.43 -13.30 -30.08
C GLY A 178 -6.17 -13.48 -28.77
N ASP A 179 -5.43 -13.90 -27.74
CA ASP A 179 -5.99 -14.31 -26.44
C ASP A 179 -6.43 -13.11 -25.58
N HIS A 180 -7.49 -13.33 -24.79
CA HIS A 180 -7.90 -12.43 -23.72
C HIS A 180 -6.90 -12.50 -22.55
N LEU A 181 -6.38 -11.36 -22.11
CA LEU A 181 -5.42 -11.27 -21.00
C LEU A 181 -6.14 -10.98 -19.68
N PHE A 182 -7.03 -10.00 -19.68
CA PHE A 182 -7.80 -9.58 -18.51
C PHE A 182 -9.20 -9.14 -18.92
N GLU A 183 -10.22 -9.76 -18.34
CA GLU A 183 -11.62 -9.46 -18.66
C GLU A 183 -12.29 -8.66 -17.53
N ASN A 184 -13.25 -7.82 -17.90
CA ASN A 184 -14.14 -7.11 -16.98
C ASN A 184 -13.41 -6.30 -15.90
N VAL A 185 -12.32 -5.60 -16.25
CA VAL A 185 -11.56 -4.81 -15.29
C VAL A 185 -12.29 -3.51 -14.98
N LEU A 186 -12.73 -3.34 -13.73
CA LEU A 186 -13.42 -2.15 -13.26
C LEU A 186 -12.45 -1.00 -12.96
N PHE A 187 -12.94 0.24 -12.96
CA PHE A 187 -12.18 1.37 -12.45
C PHE A 187 -11.65 1.12 -11.02
N LYS A 188 -10.39 1.46 -10.79
CA LYS A 188 -9.56 1.22 -9.58
C LYS A 188 -9.14 -0.22 -9.36
N GLN A 189 -9.62 -1.17 -10.16
CA GLN A 189 -9.18 -2.55 -10.06
C GLN A 189 -7.76 -2.68 -10.60
N ILE A 190 -6.98 -3.47 -9.85
CA ILE A 190 -5.68 -3.98 -10.27
C ILE A 190 -5.85 -5.48 -10.37
N THR A 191 -5.51 -6.06 -11.52
CA THR A 191 -5.63 -7.50 -11.74
C THR A 191 -4.52 -8.25 -11.02
N ASP A 192 -4.73 -9.55 -10.83
CA ASP A 192 -3.64 -10.45 -10.46
C ASP A 192 -2.61 -10.52 -11.59
N PHE A 193 -1.39 -10.92 -11.24
CA PHE A 193 -0.33 -11.13 -12.21
C PHE A 193 -0.59 -12.36 -13.07
N LEU A 194 -0.59 -12.17 -14.38
CA LEU A 194 -0.54 -13.22 -15.39
C LEU A 194 0.93 -13.50 -15.74
N GLU A 195 1.33 -14.77 -15.66
CA GLU A 195 2.63 -15.23 -16.14
C GLU A 195 2.61 -15.37 -17.66
N VAL A 196 3.62 -14.82 -18.32
CA VAL A 196 3.70 -14.80 -19.79
C VAL A 196 5.12 -15.13 -20.25
N SER A 197 5.19 -15.69 -21.46
CA SER A 197 6.46 -15.91 -22.14
C SER A 197 6.98 -14.57 -22.70
N PRO A 198 8.31 -14.34 -22.69
CA PRO A 198 8.91 -13.20 -23.37
C PRO A 198 8.58 -13.18 -24.87
N GLY A 199 8.36 -12.01 -25.43
CA GLY A 199 7.93 -11.84 -26.81
C GLY A 199 7.46 -10.42 -27.10
N THR A 200 6.94 -10.20 -28.30
CA THR A 200 6.38 -8.90 -28.71
C THR A 200 4.99 -9.11 -29.27
N ALA A 201 4.03 -8.30 -28.83
CA ALA A 201 2.67 -8.32 -29.35
C ALA A 201 2.03 -6.93 -29.25
N ASP A 202 0.96 -6.71 -30.01
CA ASP A 202 0.08 -5.55 -29.81
C ASP A 202 -0.96 -5.91 -28.73
N ILE A 203 -1.17 -5.00 -27.78
CA ILE A 203 -2.22 -5.14 -26.75
C ILE A 203 -3.35 -4.16 -27.08
N GLU A 204 -4.59 -4.61 -27.01
CA GLU A 204 -5.78 -3.80 -27.20
C GLU A 204 -6.57 -3.70 -25.89
N VAL A 205 -7.04 -2.49 -25.59
CA VAL A 205 -7.97 -2.23 -24.49
C VAL A 205 -9.31 -1.85 -25.11
N SER A 206 -10.36 -2.61 -24.82
CA SER A 206 -11.70 -2.43 -25.38
C SER A 206 -12.75 -2.28 -24.27
N LEU A 207 -13.92 -1.72 -24.59
CA LEU A 207 -15.04 -1.73 -23.63
C LEU A 207 -15.55 -3.18 -23.43
N ALA A 208 -15.90 -3.53 -22.18
CA ALA A 208 -16.32 -4.89 -21.87
C ALA A 208 -17.74 -5.22 -22.37
N ASP A 209 -18.63 -4.23 -22.47
CA ASP A 209 -20.02 -4.38 -22.89
C ASP A 209 -20.21 -4.31 -24.42
N ASN A 210 -19.27 -3.67 -25.12
CA ASN A 210 -19.19 -3.62 -26.56
C ASN A 210 -17.70 -3.59 -26.97
N PRO A 211 -17.20 -4.46 -27.85
CA PRO A 211 -15.76 -4.61 -28.09
C PRO A 211 -15.14 -3.47 -28.93
N SER A 212 -15.61 -2.22 -28.76
CA SER A 212 -14.98 -1.04 -29.33
C SER A 212 -13.62 -0.83 -28.68
N VAL A 213 -12.56 -0.89 -29.50
CA VAL A 213 -11.19 -0.65 -29.06
C VAL A 213 -11.02 0.83 -28.69
N LEU A 214 -10.60 1.07 -27.45
CA LEU A 214 -10.34 2.40 -26.89
C LEU A 214 -8.88 2.82 -27.07
N LEU A 215 -7.96 1.86 -26.93
CA LEU A 215 -6.52 2.09 -26.97
C LEU A 215 -5.82 0.84 -27.52
N THR A 216 -4.84 1.05 -28.39
CA THR A 216 -3.89 0.01 -28.81
C THR A 216 -2.49 0.37 -28.33
N ILE A 217 -1.80 -0.57 -27.70
CA ILE A 217 -0.39 -0.49 -27.32
C ILE A 217 0.40 -1.31 -28.33
N PRO A 218 0.97 -0.68 -29.37
CA PRO A 218 1.66 -1.42 -30.42
C PRO A 218 3.05 -1.89 -29.96
N ASN A 219 3.48 -3.05 -30.45
CA ASN A 219 4.80 -3.62 -30.24
C ASN A 219 5.22 -3.68 -28.76
N PHE A 220 4.30 -4.04 -27.87
CA PHE A 220 4.60 -4.23 -26.46
C PHE A 220 5.59 -5.41 -26.30
N LYS A 221 6.83 -5.08 -25.93
CA LYS A 221 7.93 -6.03 -25.75
C LYS A 221 8.00 -6.50 -24.31
N VAL A 222 7.75 -7.78 -24.11
CA VAL A 222 7.92 -8.50 -22.84
C VAL A 222 9.32 -9.10 -22.80
N GLU A 223 10.14 -8.64 -21.87
CA GLU A 223 11.49 -9.14 -21.65
C GLU A 223 11.53 -10.18 -20.52
N PRO A 224 12.43 -11.18 -20.59
CA PRO A 224 12.55 -12.17 -19.53
C PRO A 224 13.00 -11.52 -18.22
N ASN A 225 12.50 -12.05 -17.12
CA ASN A 225 12.79 -11.63 -15.75
C ASN A 225 12.29 -10.21 -15.40
N ILE A 226 11.27 -9.71 -16.11
CA ILE A 226 10.63 -8.43 -15.78
C ILE A 226 9.16 -8.63 -15.40
N ILE A 227 8.71 -7.87 -14.40
CA ILE A 227 7.31 -7.76 -14.00
C ILE A 227 6.79 -6.41 -14.49
N TYR A 228 5.70 -6.42 -15.25
CA TYR A 228 5.06 -5.24 -15.82
C TYR A 228 3.70 -4.99 -15.17
N THR A 229 3.40 -3.72 -14.91
CA THR A 229 2.05 -3.24 -14.68
C THR A 229 1.68 -2.29 -15.83
N ILE A 230 0.69 -2.68 -16.62
CA ILE A 230 0.09 -1.84 -17.66
C ILE A 230 -1.02 -1.02 -17.00
N SER A 231 -0.87 0.29 -16.92
CA SER A 231 -1.86 1.16 -16.28
C SER A 231 -2.59 2.00 -17.31
N LEU A 232 -3.93 1.94 -17.35
CA LEU A 232 -4.76 2.81 -18.19
C LEU A 232 -5.04 4.12 -17.44
N LEU A 233 -4.57 5.23 -17.98
CA LEU A 233 -4.71 6.57 -17.42
C LEU A 233 -5.46 7.47 -18.41
N GLY A 234 -5.80 8.68 -17.97
CA GLY A 234 -6.48 9.67 -18.80
C GLY A 234 -7.99 9.48 -18.80
N TYR A 235 -8.65 10.14 -19.74
CA TYR A 235 -10.09 10.15 -19.87
C TYR A 235 -10.52 9.67 -21.25
N SER A 236 -11.64 8.96 -21.32
CA SER A 236 -12.27 8.57 -22.58
C SER A 236 -13.03 9.74 -23.22
N THR A 237 -13.61 10.62 -22.41
CA THR A 237 -14.50 11.69 -22.90
C THR A 237 -13.83 13.06 -23.03
N LYS A 238 -12.69 13.29 -22.36
CA LYS A 238 -12.01 14.60 -22.28
C LYS A 238 -10.49 14.47 -22.25
N ASP A 239 -9.78 15.57 -22.01
CA ASP A 239 -8.32 15.58 -21.89
C ASP A 239 -7.86 15.42 -20.43
N PRO A 240 -6.66 14.85 -20.19
CA PRO A 240 -5.82 14.16 -21.18
C PRO A 240 -6.47 12.86 -21.66
N LYS A 241 -6.32 12.54 -22.95
CA LYS A 241 -6.86 11.31 -23.57
C LYS A 241 -6.27 10.04 -22.95
N LEU A 242 -6.94 8.92 -23.18
CA LEU A 242 -6.50 7.60 -22.73
C LEU A 242 -5.08 7.29 -23.19
N GLU A 243 -4.28 6.80 -22.25
CA GLU A 243 -2.89 6.42 -22.47
C GLU A 243 -2.52 5.27 -21.54
N ALA A 244 -1.66 4.37 -22.02
CA ALA A 244 -1.08 3.32 -21.19
C ALA A 244 0.27 3.76 -20.65
N VAL A 245 0.45 3.65 -19.34
CA VAL A 245 1.75 3.83 -18.68
C VAL A 245 2.23 2.49 -18.16
N ILE A 246 3.46 2.13 -18.52
CA ILE A 246 4.07 0.86 -18.15
C ILE A 246 5.00 1.08 -16.96
N LEU A 247 4.72 0.39 -15.86
CA LEU A 247 5.62 0.33 -14.71
C LEU A 247 6.34 -1.01 -14.71
N THR A 248 7.62 -1.00 -14.40
CA THR A 248 8.41 -2.20 -14.13
C THR A 248 8.71 -2.31 -12.64
N ASN A 249 8.69 -3.53 -12.11
CA ASN A 249 9.02 -3.81 -10.71
C ASN A 249 10.38 -4.50 -10.61
#